data_AF-A0A803KPG9-F1
#
_entry.id   AF-A0A803KPG9-F1
#
_cell.length_a   1.000
_cell.length_b   1.000
_cell.length_c   1.000
_cell.angle_alpha   90.00
_cell.angle_beta   90.00
_cell.angle_gamma   90.00
#
_symmetry.space_group_name_H-M   'P 1'
#
loop_
_entity.id
_entity.type
_entity.pdbx_description
1 polymer ?
#
loop_
_entity_poly.entity_id
_entity_poly.type
_entity_poly.pdbx_seq_one_letter_code
_entity_poly.pdbx_strand_id
1 'polypeptide(L)'
;MADRVKVIESKEREILQAAKTLENSLKEVELLENSINQRLKEVQIREEQLSEKIDAFEVKVTKIDEISKELDVKRCEMEEMKATIMEEKKVMEGEIEERRKVVEERENEMDERCRVLDCREKVLNKRSQDLVMKFKEFDERRKVLEMEERELREGLLELKAKQSKELTTYQAKTRELQPVACSEIQLLCRNMNTNGMISYLIKHYKDIHMMLSKISDSLQLAPDPAKLVLNVIQSFYELVKSENMTRQVYLASCIALSGALMKLNTSITLHIKDDAMKFSIMWRDFSAKQSYTQSQLMEIFAFLQFLASYKLAQSYDEDELFSLLGNFYTESEVRWPEKDSYLCRILGLKKKIPGFIRSLINRDEQLRAVVYICAFKLEDAFPPVPLLKSHLECIQKRVQEMLRNGSDTAQNDAVNMEISALRVLINCISNFKLESSFSPAPLELRIKQLEKEIEGKASAES
;
A
#
# COMPACT_ATOMS: atom_id res chain seq x y z
N MET A 1 21.25 -42.28 136.88
CA MET A 1 21.34 -40.92 136.31
C MET A 1 22.23 -40.87 135.07
N ALA A 2 23.44 -41.45 135.09
CA ALA A 2 24.38 -41.43 133.96
C ALA A 2 23.84 -42.00 132.63
N ASP A 3 23.10 -43.12 132.65
CA ASP A 3 22.57 -43.72 131.41
C ASP A 3 21.49 -42.88 130.72
N ARG A 4 20.67 -42.14 131.49
CA ARG A 4 19.66 -41.24 130.93
C ARG A 4 20.30 -40.02 130.26
N VAL A 5 21.40 -39.50 130.82
CA VAL A 5 22.15 -38.38 130.24
C VAL A 5 22.79 -38.79 128.91
N LYS A 6 23.42 -39.98 128.84
CA LYS A 6 24.00 -40.50 127.58
C LYS A 6 22.95 -40.71 126.47
N VAL A 7 21.75 -41.17 126.80
CA VAL A 7 20.65 -41.32 125.83
C VAL A 7 20.18 -39.96 125.32
N ILE A 8 20.09 -38.95 126.20
CA ILE A 8 19.74 -37.57 125.82
C ILE A 8 20.81 -36.98 124.90
N GLU A 9 22.10 -37.08 125.26
CA GLU A 9 23.21 -36.59 124.44
C GLU A 9 23.31 -37.31 123.07
N SER A 10 22.97 -38.61 123.01
CA SER A 10 22.89 -39.36 121.74
C SER A 10 21.76 -38.83 120.85
N LYS A 11 20.56 -38.67 121.41
CA LYS A 11 19.41 -38.11 120.68
C LYS A 11 19.65 -36.67 120.25
N GLU A 12 20.32 -35.87 121.07
CA GLU A 12 20.68 -34.49 120.74
C GLU A 12 21.63 -34.42 119.54
N ARG A 13 22.63 -35.32 119.46
CA ARG A 13 23.48 -35.46 118.27
C ARG A 13 22.71 -35.92 117.03
N GLU A 14 21.78 -36.87 117.17
CA GLU A 14 20.92 -37.30 116.06
C GLU A 14 20.02 -36.17 115.56
N ILE A 15 19.44 -35.36 116.46
CA ILE A 15 18.63 -34.19 116.12
C ILE A 15 19.48 -33.14 115.42
N LEU A 16 20.69 -32.86 115.90
CA LEU A 16 21.61 -31.90 115.27
C LEU A 16 22.03 -32.35 113.86
N GLN A 17 22.25 -33.65 113.68
CA GLN A 17 22.59 -34.22 112.38
C GLN A 17 21.39 -34.19 111.42
N ALA A 18 20.19 -34.52 111.91
CA ALA A 18 18.95 -34.39 111.14
C ALA A 18 18.67 -32.94 110.73
N ALA A 19 18.87 -31.98 111.64
CA ALA A 19 18.70 -30.55 111.37
C ALA A 19 19.68 -30.06 110.28
N LYS A 20 20.94 -30.51 110.33
CA LYS A 20 21.94 -30.17 109.31
C LYS A 20 21.63 -30.78 107.94
N THR A 21 21.13 -32.02 107.91
CA THR A 21 20.63 -32.63 106.67
C THR A 21 19.43 -31.87 106.10
N LEU A 22 18.51 -31.45 106.97
CA LEU A 22 17.32 -30.70 106.59
C LEU A 22 17.71 -29.32 106.02
N GLU A 23 18.65 -28.62 106.66
CA GLU A 23 19.17 -27.34 106.17
C GLU A 23 19.84 -27.46 104.80
N ASN A 24 20.64 -28.52 104.58
CA ASN A 24 21.26 -28.78 103.28
C ASN A 24 20.20 -29.09 102.21
N SER A 25 19.19 -29.89 102.53
CA SER A 25 18.08 -30.17 101.60
C SER A 25 17.27 -28.91 101.27
N LEU A 26 17.13 -27.98 102.23
CA LEU A 26 16.42 -26.72 102.02
C LEU A 26 17.17 -25.81 101.05
N LYS A 27 18.51 -25.75 101.16
CA LYS A 27 19.37 -25.03 100.20
C LYS A 27 19.33 -25.63 98.80
N GLU A 28 19.28 -26.97 98.68
CA GLU A 28 19.09 -27.64 97.40
C GLU A 28 17.74 -27.32 96.76
N VAL A 29 16.66 -27.31 97.56
CA VAL A 29 15.32 -26.92 97.08
C VAL A 29 15.31 -25.47 96.60
N GLU A 30 15.94 -24.54 97.33
CA GLU A 30 16.02 -23.14 96.94
C GLU A 30 16.81 -22.94 95.63
N LEU A 31 17.90 -23.68 95.43
CA LEU A 31 18.65 -23.70 94.16
C LEU A 31 17.81 -24.26 93.01
N LEU A 32 17.07 -25.34 93.24
CA LEU A 32 16.17 -25.93 92.25
C LEU A 32 15.02 -24.98 91.91
N GLU A 33 14.43 -24.31 92.89
CA GLU A 33 13.37 -23.32 92.70
C GLU A 33 13.85 -22.15 91.83
N ASN A 34 15.04 -21.63 92.10
CA ASN A 34 15.65 -20.57 91.28
C ASN A 34 15.92 -21.04 89.83
N SER A 35 16.43 -22.26 89.66
CA SER A 35 16.64 -22.87 88.33
C SER A 35 15.33 -23.08 87.57
N ILE A 36 14.28 -23.55 88.23
CA ILE A 36 12.94 -23.71 87.65
C ILE A 36 12.37 -22.35 87.24
N ASN A 37 12.48 -21.34 88.09
CA ASN A 37 12.00 -19.98 87.79
C ASN A 37 12.72 -19.36 86.59
N GLN A 38 14.03 -19.60 86.45
CA GLN A 38 14.78 -19.18 85.28
C GLN A 38 14.28 -19.89 84.01
N ARG A 39 14.12 -21.21 84.05
CA ARG A 39 13.59 -21.98 82.91
C ARG A 39 12.15 -21.58 82.55
N LEU A 40 11.33 -21.23 83.53
CA LEU A 40 9.95 -20.76 83.30
C LEU A 40 9.94 -19.49 82.46
N LYS A 41 10.79 -18.50 82.79
CA LYS A 41 10.94 -17.26 82.01
C LYS A 41 11.41 -17.52 80.58
N GLU A 42 12.37 -18.45 80.41
CA GLU A 42 12.85 -18.82 79.07
C GLU A 42 11.76 -19.47 78.21
N VAL A 43 10.90 -20.30 78.82
CA VAL A 43 9.75 -20.92 78.13
C VAL A 43 8.74 -19.86 77.72
N GLN A 44 8.44 -18.92 78.62
CA GLN A 44 7.48 -17.84 78.37
C GLN A 44 7.91 -16.95 77.19
N ILE A 45 9.19 -16.56 77.13
CA ILE A 45 9.74 -15.80 75.99
C ILE A 45 9.64 -16.59 74.68
N ARG A 46 9.90 -17.90 74.71
CA ARG A 46 9.78 -18.75 73.51
C ARG A 46 8.33 -18.91 73.06
N GLU A 47 7.39 -18.96 74.00
CA GLU A 47 5.95 -19.03 73.71
C GLU A 47 5.47 -17.74 73.01
N GLU A 48 5.87 -16.57 73.50
CA GLU A 48 5.60 -15.27 72.86
C GLU A 48 6.19 -15.21 71.44
N GLN A 49 7.46 -15.60 71.27
CA GLN A 49 8.11 -15.66 69.94
C GLN A 49 7.44 -16.64 68.97
N LEU A 50 6.88 -17.75 69.48
CA LEU A 50 6.14 -18.70 68.66
C LEU A 50 4.78 -18.13 68.25
N SER A 51 4.09 -17.42 69.16
CA SER A 51 2.83 -16.74 68.87
C SER A 51 3.00 -15.72 67.73
N GLU A 52 4.01 -14.86 67.81
CA GLU A 52 4.29 -13.87 66.76
C GLU A 52 4.56 -14.53 65.40
N LYS A 53 5.27 -15.67 65.39
CA LYS A 53 5.51 -16.43 64.17
C LYS A 53 4.24 -17.05 63.60
N ILE A 54 3.33 -17.54 64.44
CA ILE A 54 2.04 -18.09 64.02
C ILE A 54 1.22 -17.00 63.33
N ASP A 55 1.09 -15.83 63.95
CA ASP A 55 0.36 -14.70 63.37
C ASP A 55 0.96 -14.28 62.01
N ALA A 56 2.29 -14.21 61.92
CA ALA A 56 2.98 -13.90 60.68
C ALA A 56 2.77 -14.97 59.59
N PHE A 57 2.61 -16.24 59.97
CA PHE A 57 2.27 -17.32 59.04
C PHE A 57 0.80 -17.24 58.58
N GLU A 58 -0.15 -16.94 59.45
CA GLU A 58 -1.55 -16.76 59.08
C GLU A 58 -1.75 -15.66 58.04
N VAL A 59 -1.06 -14.51 58.21
CA VAL A 59 -1.08 -13.42 57.20
C VAL A 59 -0.51 -13.87 55.86
N LYS A 60 0.52 -14.74 55.85
CA LYS A 60 1.07 -15.28 54.60
C LYS A 60 0.13 -16.27 53.93
N VAL A 61 -0.52 -17.13 54.71
CA VAL A 61 -1.50 -18.12 54.21
C VAL A 61 -2.68 -17.41 53.54
N THR A 62 -3.24 -16.40 54.19
CA THR A 62 -4.35 -15.61 53.61
C THR A 62 -3.95 -14.91 52.31
N LYS A 63 -2.74 -14.34 52.23
CA LYS A 63 -2.22 -13.74 51.00
C LYS A 63 -2.00 -14.76 49.87
N ILE A 64 -1.57 -15.98 50.19
CA ILE A 64 -1.43 -17.07 49.21
C ILE A 64 -2.83 -17.48 48.70
N ASP A 65 -3.82 -17.56 49.57
CA ASP A 65 -5.20 -17.88 49.17
C ASP A 65 -5.80 -16.82 48.24
N GLU A 66 -5.52 -15.53 48.49
CA GLU A 66 -5.93 -14.44 47.60
C GLU A 66 -5.28 -14.57 46.21
N ILE A 67 -3.96 -14.80 46.16
CA ILE A 67 -3.23 -14.99 44.89
C ILE A 67 -3.75 -16.24 44.15
N SER A 68 -4.04 -17.33 44.87
CA SER A 68 -4.58 -18.55 44.27
C SER A 68 -5.94 -18.30 43.61
N LYS A 69 -6.82 -17.53 44.26
CA LYS A 69 -8.12 -17.14 43.70
C LYS A 69 -7.96 -16.29 42.44
N GLU A 70 -7.03 -15.33 42.44
CA GLU A 70 -6.77 -14.49 41.26
C GLU A 70 -6.24 -15.33 40.08
N LEU A 71 -5.33 -16.28 40.35
CA LEU A 71 -4.82 -17.21 39.35
C LEU A 71 -5.92 -18.12 38.78
N ASP A 72 -6.85 -18.57 39.62
CA ASP A 72 -7.98 -19.38 39.17
C ASP A 72 -8.92 -18.60 38.23
N VAL A 73 -9.18 -17.32 38.51
CA VAL A 73 -9.96 -16.44 37.62
C VAL A 73 -9.26 -16.26 36.27
N LYS A 74 -7.96 -15.90 36.29
CA LYS A 74 -7.17 -15.75 35.05
C LYS A 74 -7.10 -17.04 34.24
N ARG A 75 -7.03 -18.21 34.90
CA ARG A 75 -7.08 -19.51 34.22
C ARG A 75 -8.42 -19.71 33.51
N CYS A 76 -9.54 -19.38 34.14
CA CYS A 76 -10.87 -19.48 33.52
C CYS A 76 -11.00 -18.54 32.31
N GLU A 77 -10.57 -17.28 32.43
CA GLU A 77 -10.58 -16.31 31.32
C GLU A 77 -9.74 -16.79 30.12
N MET A 78 -8.57 -17.40 30.38
CA MET A 78 -7.74 -17.95 29.31
C MET A 78 -8.40 -19.13 28.59
N GLU A 79 -9.10 -20.03 29.29
CA GLU A 79 -9.80 -21.14 28.64
C GLU A 79 -11.00 -20.66 27.82
N GLU A 80 -11.72 -19.62 28.26
CA GLU A 80 -12.80 -18.98 27.47
C GLU A 80 -12.25 -18.31 26.20
N MET A 81 -11.14 -17.56 26.33
CA MET A 81 -10.48 -16.94 25.18
C MET A 81 -10.00 -17.99 24.18
N LYS A 82 -9.41 -19.08 24.67
CA LYS A 82 -8.95 -20.20 23.84
C LYS A 82 -10.10 -20.90 23.11
N ALA A 83 -11.25 -21.09 23.76
CA ALA A 83 -12.44 -21.65 23.12
C ALA A 83 -12.96 -20.73 22.00
N THR A 84 -12.98 -19.42 22.23
CA THR A 84 -13.40 -18.42 21.23
C THR A 84 -12.47 -18.43 20.00
N ILE A 85 -11.14 -18.41 20.23
CA ILE A 85 -10.14 -18.50 19.16
C ILE A 85 -10.30 -19.80 18.35
N MET A 86 -10.62 -20.92 19.02
CA MET A 86 -10.82 -22.20 18.34
C MET A 86 -12.03 -22.18 17.41
N GLU A 87 -13.14 -21.56 17.81
CA GLU A 87 -14.33 -21.46 16.96
C GLU A 87 -14.10 -20.48 15.79
N GLU A 88 -13.46 -19.33 16.03
CA GLU A 88 -13.08 -18.39 14.97
C GLU A 88 -12.16 -19.05 13.94
N LYS A 89 -11.17 -19.83 14.39
CA LYS A 89 -10.28 -20.58 13.52
C LYS A 89 -11.05 -21.57 12.65
N LYS A 90 -12.02 -22.30 13.22
CA LYS A 90 -12.84 -23.27 12.50
C LYS A 90 -13.72 -22.62 11.43
N VAL A 91 -14.30 -21.45 11.72
CA VAL A 91 -15.06 -20.66 10.73
C VAL A 91 -14.15 -20.21 9.59
N MET A 92 -12.96 -19.67 9.91
CA MET A 92 -12.01 -19.21 8.92
C MET A 92 -11.49 -20.34 8.01
N GLU A 93 -11.22 -21.52 8.57
CA GLU A 93 -10.85 -22.72 7.80
C GLU A 93 -11.96 -23.14 6.83
N GLY A 94 -13.23 -23.05 7.26
CA GLY A 94 -14.40 -23.31 6.41
C GLY A 94 -14.51 -22.32 5.24
N GLU A 95 -14.37 -21.03 5.49
CA GLU A 95 -14.40 -19.99 4.45
C GLU A 95 -13.26 -20.14 3.43
N ILE A 96 -12.07 -20.50 3.90
CA ILE A 96 -10.92 -20.75 3.02
C ILE A 96 -11.19 -21.95 2.10
N GLU A 97 -11.77 -23.02 2.63
CA GLU A 97 -12.08 -24.21 1.85
C GLU A 97 -13.18 -23.95 0.81
N GLU A 98 -14.20 -23.16 1.14
CA GLU A 98 -15.21 -22.74 0.18
C GLU A 98 -14.63 -21.87 -0.93
N ARG A 99 -13.77 -20.89 -0.58
CA ARG A 99 -13.06 -20.06 -1.57
C ARG A 99 -12.15 -20.89 -2.48
N ARG A 100 -11.49 -21.93 -1.95
CA ARG A 100 -10.66 -22.85 -2.73
C ARG A 100 -11.47 -23.54 -3.83
N LYS A 101 -12.66 -24.06 -3.49
CA LYS A 101 -13.55 -24.71 -4.47
C LYS A 101 -13.99 -23.76 -5.58
N VAL A 102 -14.38 -22.53 -5.23
CA VAL A 102 -14.76 -21.51 -6.23
C VAL A 102 -13.60 -21.17 -7.17
N VAL A 103 -12.38 -21.10 -6.65
CA VAL A 103 -11.18 -20.86 -7.47
C VAL A 103 -10.93 -22.03 -8.42
N GLU A 104 -11.02 -23.26 -7.93
CA GLU A 104 -10.84 -24.47 -8.75
C GLU A 104 -11.89 -24.56 -9.88
N GLU A 105 -13.15 -24.25 -9.61
CA GLU A 105 -14.20 -24.17 -10.64
C GLU A 105 -13.90 -23.11 -11.70
N ARG A 106 -13.41 -21.93 -11.29
CA ARG A 106 -13.02 -20.85 -12.21
C ARG A 106 -11.80 -21.20 -13.05
N GLU A 107 -10.81 -21.90 -12.48
CA GLU A 107 -9.64 -22.39 -13.23
C GLU A 107 -10.07 -23.38 -14.31
N ASN A 108 -10.95 -24.33 -13.97
CA ASN A 108 -11.51 -25.27 -14.94
C ASN A 108 -12.31 -24.55 -16.06
N GLU A 109 -13.09 -23.53 -15.72
CA GLU A 109 -13.81 -22.72 -16.73
C GLU A 109 -12.83 -21.96 -17.66
N MET A 110 -11.76 -21.40 -17.09
CA MET A 110 -10.74 -20.69 -17.83
C MET A 110 -9.99 -21.61 -18.79
N ASP A 111 -9.64 -22.82 -18.35
CA ASP A 111 -9.00 -23.83 -19.19
C ASP A 111 -9.88 -24.21 -20.39
N GLU A 112 -11.19 -24.36 -20.19
CA GLU A 112 -12.11 -24.66 -21.28
C GLU A 112 -12.22 -23.48 -22.26
N ARG A 113 -12.26 -22.23 -21.76
CA ARG A 113 -12.22 -21.04 -22.61
C ARG A 113 -10.94 -20.95 -23.42
N CYS A 114 -9.78 -21.29 -22.84
CA CYS A 114 -8.50 -21.35 -23.56
C CYS A 114 -8.55 -22.35 -24.71
N ARG A 115 -9.09 -23.57 -24.49
CA ARG A 115 -9.27 -24.57 -25.56
C ARG A 115 -10.14 -24.06 -26.71
N VAL A 116 -11.25 -23.38 -26.38
CA VAL A 116 -12.14 -22.78 -27.40
C VAL A 116 -11.42 -21.70 -28.21
N LEU A 117 -10.62 -20.86 -27.56
CA LEU A 117 -9.85 -19.82 -28.23
C LEU A 117 -8.78 -20.41 -29.17
N ASP A 118 -8.05 -21.44 -28.74
CA ASP A 118 -7.09 -22.16 -29.58
C ASP A 118 -7.74 -22.74 -30.85
N CYS A 119 -8.93 -23.35 -30.69
CA CYS A 119 -9.71 -23.83 -31.84
C CYS A 119 -10.10 -22.69 -32.78
N ARG A 120 -10.55 -21.55 -32.23
CA ARG A 120 -10.96 -20.39 -33.02
C ARG A 120 -9.78 -19.76 -33.75
N GLU A 121 -8.61 -19.69 -33.12
CA GLU A 121 -7.38 -19.20 -33.74
C GLU A 121 -7.00 -20.05 -34.97
N LYS A 122 -7.03 -21.38 -34.84
CA LYS A 122 -6.76 -22.29 -35.97
C LYS A 122 -7.70 -22.05 -37.15
N VAL A 123 -8.99 -21.82 -36.89
CA VAL A 123 -9.97 -21.51 -37.94
C VAL A 123 -9.67 -20.16 -38.60
N LEU A 124 -9.35 -19.13 -37.81
CA LEU A 124 -9.00 -17.81 -38.32
C LEU A 124 -7.72 -17.83 -39.16
N ASN A 125 -6.70 -18.57 -38.72
CA ASN A 125 -5.46 -18.75 -39.47
C ASN A 125 -5.71 -19.40 -40.83
N LYS A 126 -6.55 -20.44 -40.89
CA LYS A 126 -6.95 -21.06 -42.16
C LYS A 126 -7.67 -20.06 -43.07
N ARG A 127 -8.62 -19.30 -42.54
CA ARG A 127 -9.35 -18.27 -43.31
C ARG A 127 -8.44 -17.15 -43.80
N SER A 128 -7.44 -16.77 -43.01
CA SER A 128 -6.42 -15.78 -43.38
C SER A 128 -5.59 -16.29 -44.56
N GLN A 129 -5.14 -17.55 -44.52
CA GLN A 129 -4.43 -18.19 -45.64
C GLN A 129 -5.28 -18.20 -46.93
N ASP A 130 -6.57 -18.54 -46.83
CA ASP A 130 -7.48 -18.52 -47.98
C ASP A 130 -7.64 -17.11 -48.58
N LEU A 131 -7.72 -16.08 -47.73
CA LEU A 131 -7.79 -14.69 -48.16
C LEU A 131 -6.50 -14.25 -48.86
N VAL A 132 -5.32 -14.66 -48.36
CA VAL A 132 -4.04 -14.37 -49.01
C VAL A 132 -4.00 -14.99 -50.41
N MET A 133 -4.49 -16.21 -50.59
CA MET A 133 -4.56 -16.84 -51.91
C MET A 133 -5.51 -16.06 -52.85
N LYS A 134 -6.69 -15.64 -52.38
CA LYS A 134 -7.59 -14.78 -53.18
C LYS A 134 -6.99 -13.43 -53.55
N PHE A 135 -6.22 -12.80 -52.64
CA PHE A 135 -5.55 -11.54 -52.96
C PHE A 135 -4.51 -11.72 -54.09
N LYS A 136 -3.81 -12.84 -54.14
CA LYS A 136 -2.89 -13.17 -55.25
C LYS A 136 -3.65 -13.30 -56.57
N GLU A 137 -4.78 -14.02 -56.59
CA GLU A 137 -5.63 -14.14 -57.78
C GLU A 137 -6.13 -12.77 -58.27
N PHE A 138 -6.56 -11.90 -57.36
CA PHE A 138 -6.97 -10.53 -57.72
C PHE A 138 -5.81 -9.69 -58.25
N ASP A 139 -4.60 -9.84 -57.71
CA ASP A 139 -3.42 -9.11 -58.18
C ASP A 139 -3.00 -9.55 -59.59
N GLU A 140 -3.07 -10.86 -59.89
CA GLU A 140 -2.88 -11.37 -61.24
C GLU A 140 -3.93 -10.83 -62.21
N ARG A 141 -5.20 -10.83 -61.81
CA ARG A 141 -6.29 -10.27 -62.63
C ARG A 141 -6.15 -8.77 -62.86
N ARG A 142 -5.64 -8.03 -61.87
CA ARG A 142 -5.30 -6.60 -62.02
C ARG A 142 -4.22 -6.40 -63.08
N LYS A 143 -3.15 -7.19 -63.06
CA LYS A 143 -2.07 -7.11 -64.06
C LYS A 143 -2.59 -7.33 -65.48
N VAL A 144 -3.49 -8.29 -65.67
CA VAL A 144 -4.15 -8.52 -66.98
C VAL A 144 -4.92 -7.28 -67.42
N LEU A 145 -5.77 -6.73 -66.56
CA LEU A 145 -6.54 -5.51 -66.86
C LEU A 145 -5.63 -4.30 -67.15
N GLU A 146 -4.51 -4.15 -66.45
CA GLU A 146 -3.53 -3.08 -66.71
C GLU A 146 -2.85 -3.23 -68.09
N MET A 147 -2.64 -4.46 -68.56
CA MET A 147 -2.14 -4.70 -69.92
C MET A 147 -3.21 -4.34 -70.97
N GLU A 148 -4.45 -4.80 -70.78
CA GLU A 148 -5.57 -4.47 -71.68
C GLU A 148 -5.84 -2.95 -71.74
N GLU A 149 -5.75 -2.26 -70.61
CA GLU A 149 -5.90 -0.80 -70.56
C GLU A 149 -4.77 -0.10 -71.33
N ARG A 150 -3.53 -0.61 -71.24
CA ARG A 150 -2.38 -0.07 -71.99
C ARG A 150 -2.58 -0.25 -73.49
N GLU A 151 -3.01 -1.43 -73.94
CA GLU A 151 -3.33 -1.69 -75.35
C GLU A 151 -4.43 -0.76 -75.86
N LEU A 152 -5.51 -0.56 -75.09
CA LEU A 152 -6.57 0.39 -75.44
C LEU A 152 -6.06 1.84 -75.50
N ARG A 153 -5.18 2.25 -74.59
CA ARG A 153 -4.56 3.59 -74.59
C ARG A 153 -3.68 3.79 -75.82
N GLU A 154 -2.88 2.80 -76.20
CA GLU A 154 -2.07 2.83 -77.42
C GLU A 154 -2.95 2.91 -78.68
N GLY A 155 -4.01 2.10 -78.76
CA GLY A 155 -4.99 2.18 -79.84
C GLY A 155 -5.70 3.54 -79.92
N LEU A 156 -6.03 4.14 -78.77
CA LEU A 156 -6.59 5.49 -78.70
C LEU A 156 -5.58 6.57 -79.14
N LEU A 157 -4.29 6.41 -78.80
CA LEU A 157 -3.22 7.29 -79.27
C LEU A 157 -3.01 7.18 -80.78
N GLU A 158 -3.09 5.98 -81.36
CA GLU A 158 -3.06 5.80 -82.81
C GLU A 158 -4.27 6.44 -83.50
N LEU A 159 -5.47 6.30 -82.92
CA LEU A 159 -6.68 6.96 -83.41
C LEU A 159 -6.59 8.49 -83.29
N LYS A 160 -6.05 9.00 -82.18
CA LYS A 160 -5.77 10.42 -81.98
C LYS A 160 -4.68 10.93 -82.93
N ALA A 161 -3.63 10.16 -83.22
CA ALA A 161 -2.60 10.52 -84.19
C ALA A 161 -3.14 10.53 -85.63
N LYS A 162 -4.13 9.67 -85.93
CA LYS A 162 -4.90 9.70 -87.18
C LYS A 162 -5.86 10.90 -87.24
N GLN A 163 -6.42 11.33 -86.11
CA GLN A 163 -7.22 12.56 -86.00
C GLN A 163 -6.39 13.84 -85.97
N SER A 164 -5.15 13.82 -85.45
CA SER A 164 -4.30 15.02 -85.28
C SER A 164 -3.43 15.32 -86.51
N LYS A 165 -3.92 14.98 -87.71
CA LYS A 165 -3.54 15.69 -88.94
C LYS A 165 -4.42 16.91 -89.20
N GLU A 166 -5.40 17.18 -88.33
CA GLU A 166 -6.16 18.42 -88.35
C GLU A 166 -6.10 19.12 -86.98
N LEU A 167 -5.71 20.38 -87.05
CA LEU A 167 -5.69 21.42 -86.04
C LEU A 167 -4.58 21.44 -84.98
N THR A 168 -4.04 22.65 -84.94
CA THR A 168 -2.82 23.15 -84.33
C THR A 168 -3.15 23.89 -83.03
N THR A 169 -2.19 23.80 -82.10
CA THR A 169 -1.76 24.83 -81.14
C THR A 169 -2.49 25.04 -79.79
N TYR A 170 -1.61 25.19 -78.79
CA TYR A 170 -1.60 26.07 -77.61
C TYR A 170 -1.59 25.41 -76.20
N GLN A 171 -0.42 25.64 -75.60
CA GLN A 171 0.07 25.63 -74.22
C GLN A 171 -0.96 25.72 -73.07
N ALA A 172 -0.62 25.11 -71.92
CA ALA A 172 -0.70 25.79 -70.62
C ALA A 172 0.15 25.11 -69.53
N LYS A 173 0.90 25.97 -68.82
CA LYS A 173 1.61 25.72 -67.55
C LYS A 173 0.64 25.21 -66.46
N THR A 174 1.06 24.18 -65.72
CA THR A 174 0.50 23.90 -64.39
C THR A 174 1.35 24.61 -63.34
N ARG A 175 0.71 25.53 -62.61
CA ARG A 175 1.26 26.19 -61.42
C ARG A 175 1.58 25.14 -60.36
N GLU A 176 2.84 25.08 -59.93
CA GLU A 176 3.21 24.50 -58.64
C GLU A 176 2.58 25.32 -57.52
N LEU A 177 1.75 24.68 -56.71
CA LEU A 177 1.36 25.21 -55.40
C LEU A 177 2.53 25.01 -54.45
N GLN A 178 2.94 26.12 -53.84
CA GLN A 178 4.02 26.22 -52.86
C GLN A 178 3.93 25.13 -51.79
N PRO A 179 5.02 24.38 -51.51
CA PRO A 179 5.06 23.44 -50.40
C PRO A 179 5.12 24.23 -49.09
N VAL A 180 4.04 24.20 -48.32
CA VAL A 180 4.10 24.56 -46.90
C VAL A 180 5.12 23.62 -46.27
N ALA A 181 6.20 24.18 -45.69
CA ALA A 181 7.24 23.42 -45.03
C ALA A 181 6.62 22.51 -43.94
N CYS A 182 6.41 21.24 -44.29
CA CYS A 182 5.79 20.26 -43.41
C CYS A 182 6.89 19.69 -42.52
N SER A 183 6.76 19.86 -41.21
CA SER A 183 7.72 19.27 -40.28
C SER A 183 7.61 17.74 -40.30
N GLU A 184 8.71 17.05 -39.94
CA GLU A 184 8.82 15.58 -39.97
C GLU A 184 7.61 14.88 -39.31
N ILE A 185 7.25 15.28 -38.09
CA ILE A 185 6.10 14.73 -37.36
C ILE A 185 4.76 14.99 -38.07
N GLN A 186 4.59 16.12 -38.76
CA GLN A 186 3.35 16.40 -39.50
C GLN A 186 3.21 15.47 -40.71
N LEU A 187 4.32 15.17 -41.41
CA LEU A 187 4.32 14.19 -42.50
C LEU A 187 4.02 12.78 -41.97
N LEU A 188 4.63 12.40 -40.84
CA LEU A 188 4.37 11.12 -40.20
C LEU A 188 2.89 10.98 -39.80
N CYS A 189 2.26 12.04 -39.26
CA CYS A 189 0.83 12.05 -38.91
C CYS A 189 -0.05 11.91 -40.15
N ARG A 190 0.18 12.75 -41.18
CA ARG A 190 -0.61 12.72 -42.43
C ARG A 190 -0.58 11.36 -43.11
N ASN A 191 0.58 10.72 -43.09
CA ASN A 191 0.80 9.43 -43.73
C ASN A 191 0.44 8.23 -42.84
N MET A 192 -0.09 8.45 -41.63
CA MET A 192 -0.39 7.40 -40.65
C MET A 192 0.81 6.46 -40.41
N ASN A 193 2.04 7.01 -40.42
CA ASN A 193 3.27 6.22 -40.38
C ASN A 193 3.63 5.83 -38.94
N THR A 194 3.11 4.70 -38.48
CA THR A 194 3.35 4.15 -37.13
C THR A 194 4.84 3.97 -36.83
N ASN A 195 5.59 3.30 -37.71
CA ASN A 195 7.01 3.00 -37.46
C ASN A 195 7.86 4.25 -37.42
N GLY A 196 7.63 5.18 -38.35
CA GLY A 196 8.30 6.47 -38.34
C GLY A 196 7.99 7.30 -37.10
N MET A 197 6.75 7.23 -36.59
CA MET A 197 6.39 7.85 -35.31
C MET A 197 7.13 7.25 -34.13
N ILE A 198 7.26 5.92 -34.06
CA ILE A 198 8.03 5.26 -33.00
C ILE A 198 9.49 5.73 -33.05
N SER A 199 10.11 5.70 -34.23
CA SER A 199 11.49 6.19 -34.41
C SER A 199 11.64 7.66 -34.02
N TYR A 200 10.68 8.51 -34.37
CA TYR A 200 10.66 9.93 -33.99
C TYR A 200 10.59 10.11 -32.48
N LEU A 201 9.69 9.39 -31.80
CA LEU A 201 9.51 9.46 -30.35
C LEU A 201 10.74 8.94 -29.59
N ILE A 202 11.35 7.84 -30.07
CA ILE A 202 12.61 7.33 -29.53
C ILE A 202 13.72 8.36 -29.67
N LYS A 203 13.84 9.01 -30.83
CA LYS A 203 14.88 10.02 -31.07
C LYS A 203 14.74 11.24 -30.15
N HIS A 204 13.51 11.62 -29.82
CA HIS A 204 13.22 12.87 -29.13
C HIS A 204 12.67 12.70 -27.70
N TYR A 205 12.80 11.52 -27.09
CA TYR A 205 12.16 11.22 -25.79
C TYR A 205 12.60 12.15 -24.65
N LYS A 206 13.85 12.63 -24.66
CA LYS A 206 14.38 13.54 -23.62
C LYS A 206 13.65 14.89 -23.62
N ASP A 207 13.29 15.35 -24.81
CA ASP A 207 12.64 16.65 -25.03
C ASP A 207 11.14 16.52 -25.26
N ILE A 208 10.56 15.32 -25.07
CA ILE A 208 9.16 15.02 -25.41
C ILE A 208 8.17 15.94 -24.68
N HIS A 209 8.52 16.37 -23.46
CA HIS A 209 7.74 17.29 -22.65
C HIS A 209 7.66 18.70 -23.29
N MET A 210 8.73 19.17 -23.93
CA MET A 210 8.76 20.44 -24.66
C MET A 210 8.00 20.36 -25.99
N MET A 211 7.85 19.16 -26.55
CA MET A 211 7.20 18.93 -27.83
C MET A 211 5.71 18.60 -27.73
N LEU A 212 5.11 18.59 -26.53
CA LEU A 212 3.71 18.18 -26.35
C LEU A 212 2.71 19.00 -27.18
N SER A 213 2.94 20.31 -27.34
CA SER A 213 2.12 21.17 -28.22
C SER A 213 2.25 20.74 -29.67
N LYS A 214 3.49 20.64 -30.17
CA LYS A 214 3.79 20.21 -31.53
C LYS A 214 3.24 18.82 -31.86
N ILE A 215 3.34 17.87 -30.94
CA ILE A 215 2.75 16.52 -31.08
C ILE A 215 1.23 16.64 -31.19
N SER A 216 0.59 17.43 -30.31
CA SER A 216 -0.87 17.64 -30.34
C SER A 216 -1.32 18.27 -31.65
N ASP A 217 -0.66 19.34 -32.10
CA ASP A 217 -1.02 20.08 -33.32
C ASP A 217 -0.80 19.23 -34.58
N SER A 218 0.27 18.44 -34.61
CA SER A 218 0.56 17.56 -35.74
C SER A 218 -0.41 16.40 -35.82
N LEU A 219 -0.84 15.87 -34.68
CA LEU A 219 -1.75 14.74 -34.60
C LEU A 219 -3.14 15.05 -35.20
N GLN A 220 -3.56 16.32 -35.21
CA GLN A 220 -4.78 16.77 -35.91
C GLN A 220 -4.72 16.56 -37.43
N LEU A 221 -3.52 16.48 -38.01
CA LEU A 221 -3.34 16.28 -39.44
C LEU A 221 -3.45 14.81 -39.85
N ALA A 222 -3.52 13.88 -38.88
CA ALA A 222 -3.72 12.47 -39.17
C ALA A 222 -5.18 12.24 -39.62
N PRO A 223 -5.42 11.45 -40.68
CA PRO A 223 -6.78 11.06 -41.09
C PRO A 223 -7.57 10.35 -39.98
N ASP A 224 -6.88 9.56 -39.16
CA ASP A 224 -7.46 8.89 -37.99
C ASP A 224 -6.50 8.97 -36.79
N PRO A 225 -6.56 10.06 -36.01
CA PRO A 225 -5.67 10.30 -34.88
C PRO A 225 -5.72 9.20 -33.82
N ALA A 226 -6.92 8.69 -33.52
CA ALA A 226 -7.12 7.67 -32.50
C ALA A 226 -6.49 6.34 -32.95
N LYS A 227 -6.70 5.93 -34.20
CA LYS A 227 -6.07 4.73 -34.75
C LYS A 227 -4.55 4.84 -34.81
N LEU A 228 -4.01 5.99 -35.22
CA LEU A 228 -2.56 6.20 -35.26
C LEU A 228 -1.94 6.05 -33.87
N VAL A 229 -2.51 6.73 -32.86
CA VAL A 229 -2.02 6.64 -31.49
C VAL A 229 -2.10 5.21 -30.97
N LEU A 230 -3.21 4.51 -31.20
CA LEU A 230 -3.38 3.12 -30.77
C LEU A 230 -2.31 2.22 -31.40
N ASN A 231 -2.14 2.31 -32.72
CA ASN A 231 -1.14 1.52 -33.45
C ASN A 231 0.28 1.77 -32.93
N VAL A 232 0.63 3.04 -32.68
CA VAL A 232 1.96 3.42 -32.16
C VAL A 232 2.16 2.83 -30.77
N ILE A 233 1.20 3.00 -29.85
CA ILE A 233 1.30 2.47 -28.49
C ILE A 233 1.41 0.93 -28.52
N GLN A 234 0.55 0.24 -29.25
CA GLN A 234 0.58 -1.22 -29.36
C GLN A 234 1.89 -1.75 -29.95
N SER A 235 2.35 -1.15 -31.04
CA SER A 235 3.60 -1.56 -31.68
C SER A 235 4.81 -1.28 -30.78
N PHE A 236 4.78 -0.16 -30.04
CA PHE A 236 5.86 0.19 -29.11
C PHE A 236 5.87 -0.72 -27.87
N TYR A 237 4.69 -1.14 -27.41
CA TYR A 237 4.55 -2.11 -26.33
C TYR A 237 5.18 -3.46 -26.69
N GLU A 238 4.99 -3.95 -27.91
CA GLU A 238 5.64 -5.19 -28.36
C GLU A 238 7.18 -5.08 -28.36
N LEU A 239 7.75 -3.92 -28.69
CA LEU A 239 9.19 -3.67 -28.61
C LEU A 239 9.72 -3.69 -27.16
N VAL A 240 8.94 -3.19 -26.21
CA VAL A 240 9.29 -3.24 -24.78
C VAL A 240 9.17 -4.67 -24.26
N LYS A 241 8.12 -5.39 -24.65
CA LYS A 241 7.89 -6.78 -24.26
C LYS A 241 8.98 -7.71 -24.78
N SER A 242 9.56 -7.41 -25.94
CA SER A 242 10.71 -8.14 -26.49
C SER A 242 12.06 -7.66 -25.95
N GLU A 243 12.09 -6.83 -24.89
CA GLU A 243 13.30 -6.25 -24.27
C GLU A 243 14.19 -5.41 -25.22
N ASN A 244 13.67 -5.03 -26.38
CA ASN A 244 14.41 -4.26 -27.39
C ASN A 244 14.38 -2.76 -27.12
N MET A 245 13.75 -2.32 -26.03
CA MET A 245 13.60 -0.91 -25.69
C MET A 245 13.46 -0.66 -24.18
N THR A 246 13.96 0.49 -23.74
CA THR A 246 13.74 1.00 -22.37
C THR A 246 12.28 1.36 -22.11
N ARG A 247 11.70 0.79 -21.04
CA ARG A 247 10.32 1.06 -20.59
C ARG A 247 10.02 2.54 -20.37
N GLN A 248 10.99 3.31 -19.86
CA GLN A 248 10.81 4.74 -19.63
C GLN A 248 10.45 5.53 -20.90
N VAL A 249 11.07 5.19 -22.04
CA VAL A 249 10.80 5.87 -23.32
C VAL A 249 9.39 5.54 -23.81
N TYR A 250 8.98 4.28 -23.67
CA TYR A 250 7.62 3.85 -23.98
C TYR A 250 6.58 4.58 -23.13
N LEU A 251 6.74 4.63 -21.81
CA LEU A 251 5.80 5.28 -20.90
C LEU A 251 5.69 6.79 -21.16
N ALA A 252 6.82 7.48 -21.35
CA ALA A 252 6.82 8.90 -21.70
C ALA A 252 6.08 9.17 -23.02
N SER A 253 6.25 8.28 -24.02
CA SER A 253 5.58 8.37 -25.31
C SER A 253 4.09 8.10 -25.20
N CYS A 254 3.67 7.10 -24.41
CA CYS A 254 2.27 6.80 -24.16
C CYS A 254 1.55 7.98 -23.49
N ILE A 255 2.19 8.61 -22.51
CA ILE A 255 1.68 9.80 -21.82
C ILE A 255 1.50 10.97 -22.79
N ALA A 256 2.52 11.22 -23.61
CA ALA A 256 2.49 12.31 -24.59
C ALA A 256 1.38 12.12 -25.63
N LEU A 257 1.28 10.91 -26.22
CA LEU A 257 0.30 10.60 -27.25
C LEU A 257 -1.14 10.52 -26.71
N SER A 258 -1.35 9.85 -25.58
CA SER A 258 -2.66 9.76 -24.95
C SER A 258 -3.13 11.14 -24.50
N GLY A 259 -2.22 11.95 -23.93
CA GLY A 259 -2.49 13.34 -23.58
C GLY A 259 -2.84 14.22 -24.77
N ALA A 260 -2.13 14.06 -25.89
CA ALA A 260 -2.46 14.73 -27.15
C ALA A 260 -3.85 14.32 -27.63
N LEU A 261 -4.16 13.02 -27.68
CA LEU A 261 -5.46 12.50 -28.12
C LEU A 261 -6.62 13.03 -27.25
N MET A 262 -6.43 13.08 -25.93
CA MET A 262 -7.41 13.67 -25.00
C MET A 262 -7.68 15.14 -25.29
N LYS A 263 -6.65 15.92 -25.63
CA LYS A 263 -6.80 17.34 -26.00
C LYS A 263 -7.55 17.51 -27.31
N LEU A 264 -7.34 16.61 -28.27
CA LEU A 264 -8.04 16.66 -29.55
C LEU A 264 -9.53 16.35 -29.43
N ASN A 265 -9.92 15.56 -28.41
CA ASN A 265 -11.31 15.13 -28.17
C ASN A 265 -11.99 14.59 -29.44
N THR A 266 -11.25 13.82 -30.24
CA THR A 266 -11.73 13.26 -31.50
C THR A 266 -12.81 12.20 -31.24
N SER A 267 -13.70 12.02 -32.22
CA SER A 267 -14.67 10.92 -32.20
C SER A 267 -13.92 9.60 -32.37
N ILE A 268 -14.06 8.70 -31.40
CA ILE A 268 -13.48 7.35 -31.44
C ILE A 268 -14.54 6.41 -31.96
N THR A 269 -14.24 5.73 -33.08
CA THR A 269 -15.16 4.73 -33.66
C THR A 269 -15.24 3.50 -32.74
N LEU A 270 -16.36 2.78 -32.81
CA LEU A 270 -16.58 1.58 -31.99
C LEU A 270 -15.46 0.54 -32.18
N HIS A 271 -15.05 0.30 -33.43
CA HIS A 271 -13.96 -0.64 -33.73
C HIS A 271 -12.64 -0.27 -33.04
N ILE A 272 -12.26 1.01 -33.06
CA ILE A 272 -11.02 1.47 -32.40
C ILE A 272 -11.16 1.35 -30.89
N LYS A 273 -12.36 1.65 -30.36
CA LYS A 273 -12.64 1.51 -28.93
C LYS A 273 -12.52 0.05 -28.48
N ASP A 274 -13.03 -0.89 -29.27
CA ASP A 274 -12.95 -2.33 -28.98
C ASP A 274 -11.50 -2.84 -29.02
N ASP A 275 -10.70 -2.39 -30.00
CA ASP A 275 -9.29 -2.76 -30.07
C ASP A 275 -8.47 -2.13 -28.93
N ALA A 276 -8.78 -0.89 -28.55
CA ALA A 276 -8.18 -0.25 -27.39
C ALA A 276 -8.56 -0.99 -26.09
N MET A 277 -9.80 -1.49 -25.97
CA MET A 277 -10.24 -2.28 -24.83
C MET A 277 -9.52 -3.63 -24.73
N LYS A 278 -9.37 -4.35 -25.85
CA LYS A 278 -8.58 -5.61 -25.86
C LYS A 278 -7.15 -5.35 -25.39
N PHE A 279 -6.54 -4.29 -25.92
CA PHE A 279 -5.18 -3.93 -25.55
C PHE A 279 -5.05 -3.49 -24.08
N SER A 280 -6.02 -2.75 -23.53
CA SER A 280 -5.95 -2.34 -22.13
C SER A 280 -6.03 -3.52 -21.16
N ILE A 281 -6.77 -4.57 -21.50
CA ILE A 281 -6.78 -5.83 -20.74
C ILE A 281 -5.40 -6.48 -20.81
N MET A 282 -4.83 -6.62 -22.01
CA MET A 282 -3.49 -7.19 -22.21
C MET A 282 -2.40 -6.43 -21.46
N TRP A 283 -2.43 -5.09 -21.51
CA TRP A 283 -1.48 -4.23 -20.78
C TRP A 283 -1.61 -4.48 -19.29
N ARG A 284 -2.82 -4.39 -18.72
CA ARG A 284 -3.05 -4.61 -17.30
C ARG A 284 -2.48 -5.95 -16.82
N ASP A 285 -2.76 -7.03 -17.55
CA ASP A 285 -2.34 -8.38 -17.16
C ASP A 285 -0.81 -8.55 -17.22
N PHE A 286 -0.12 -7.82 -18.11
CA PHE A 286 1.33 -7.79 -18.16
C PHE A 286 1.94 -6.97 -17.02
N SER A 287 1.36 -5.81 -16.68
CA SER A 287 1.81 -4.99 -15.57
C SER A 287 1.64 -5.71 -14.22
N ALA A 288 0.62 -6.56 -14.06
CA ALA A 288 0.37 -7.32 -12.83
C ALA A 288 1.42 -8.41 -12.54
N LYS A 289 2.16 -8.88 -13.54
CA LYS A 289 3.12 -10.00 -13.42
C LYS A 289 4.53 -9.58 -13.02
N GLN A 290 4.80 -8.29 -12.80
CA GLN A 290 6.16 -7.79 -12.60
C GLN A 290 6.37 -7.15 -11.22
N SER A 291 7.50 -7.47 -10.59
CA SER A 291 7.92 -6.89 -9.31
C SER A 291 8.32 -5.42 -9.46
N TYR A 292 7.89 -4.62 -8.48
CA TYR A 292 7.80 -3.16 -8.51
C TYR A 292 9.15 -2.42 -8.60
N THR A 293 9.19 -1.35 -9.41
CA THR A 293 10.31 -0.39 -9.50
C THR A 293 9.78 1.06 -9.58
N GLN A 294 10.66 2.06 -9.49
CA GLN A 294 10.40 3.51 -9.65
C GLN A 294 9.49 3.88 -10.85
N SER A 295 9.42 3.02 -11.88
CA SER A 295 8.58 3.21 -13.08
C SER A 295 7.08 2.95 -12.86
N GLN A 296 6.68 2.44 -11.70
CA GLN A 296 5.30 2.01 -11.43
C GLN A 296 4.28 3.16 -11.48
N LEU A 297 4.57 4.31 -10.85
CA LEU A 297 3.63 5.44 -10.87
C LEU A 297 3.43 5.99 -12.29
N MET A 298 4.50 6.01 -13.09
CA MET A 298 4.44 6.41 -14.48
C MET A 298 3.63 5.44 -15.32
N GLU A 299 3.74 4.15 -15.05
CA GLU A 299 2.97 3.10 -15.71
C GLU A 299 1.47 3.18 -15.36
N ILE A 300 1.14 3.32 -14.07
CA ILE A 300 -0.24 3.54 -13.61
C ILE A 300 -0.83 4.78 -14.29
N PHE A 301 -0.08 5.88 -14.32
CA PHE A 301 -0.54 7.11 -14.94
C PHE A 301 -0.75 6.97 -16.45
N ALA A 302 0.22 6.37 -17.16
CA ALA A 302 0.11 6.12 -18.60
C ALA A 302 -1.11 5.25 -18.92
N PHE A 303 -1.36 4.22 -18.11
CA PHE A 303 -2.49 3.33 -18.27
C PHE A 303 -3.83 4.04 -18.01
N LEU A 304 -3.98 4.75 -16.89
CA LEU A 304 -5.19 5.51 -16.58
C LEU A 304 -5.47 6.60 -17.63
N GLN A 305 -4.41 7.27 -18.12
CA GLN A 305 -4.52 8.26 -19.18
C GLN A 305 -4.92 7.62 -20.52
N PHE A 306 -4.42 6.43 -20.83
CA PHE A 306 -4.85 5.65 -22.00
C PHE A 306 -6.35 5.33 -21.90
N LEU A 307 -6.82 4.77 -20.78
CA LEU A 307 -8.24 4.48 -20.57
C LEU A 307 -9.11 5.74 -20.73
N ALA A 308 -8.65 6.86 -20.17
CA ALA A 308 -9.33 8.15 -20.27
C ALA A 308 -9.39 8.64 -21.73
N SER A 309 -8.30 8.51 -22.48
CA SER A 309 -8.22 8.92 -23.90
C SER A 309 -9.16 8.14 -24.81
N TYR A 310 -9.36 6.84 -24.56
CA TYR A 310 -10.26 5.98 -25.33
C TYR A 310 -11.67 5.86 -24.74
N LYS A 311 -11.98 6.61 -23.67
CA LYS A 311 -13.28 6.59 -22.98
C LYS A 311 -13.67 5.17 -22.53
N LEU A 312 -12.70 4.44 -21.97
CA LEU A 312 -12.82 3.04 -21.55
C LEU A 312 -13.12 2.87 -20.06
N ALA A 313 -13.02 3.94 -19.25
CA ALA A 313 -13.14 3.87 -17.79
C ALA A 313 -14.43 3.19 -17.31
N GLN A 314 -15.56 3.37 -18.01
CA GLN A 314 -16.85 2.77 -17.66
C GLN A 314 -16.89 1.25 -17.84
N SER A 315 -15.94 0.68 -18.58
CA SER A 315 -15.82 -0.77 -18.79
C SER A 315 -14.95 -1.45 -17.73
N TYR A 316 -14.44 -0.70 -16.75
CA TYR A 316 -13.60 -1.18 -15.67
C TYR A 316 -14.32 -1.10 -14.33
N ASP A 317 -13.88 -1.92 -13.39
CA ASP A 317 -14.34 -1.81 -12.01
C ASP A 317 -13.92 -0.47 -11.40
N GLU A 318 -14.86 0.23 -10.79
CA GLU A 318 -14.62 1.58 -10.30
C GLU A 318 -13.71 1.56 -9.06
N ASP A 319 -13.76 0.52 -8.22
CA ASP A 319 -12.87 0.37 -7.06
C ASP A 319 -11.43 0.01 -7.49
N GLU A 320 -11.27 -0.80 -8.54
CA GLU A 320 -9.97 -1.07 -9.17
C GLU A 320 -9.32 0.24 -9.67
N LEU A 321 -10.04 1.03 -10.46
CA LEU A 321 -9.53 2.32 -10.95
C LEU A 321 -9.24 3.30 -9.83
N PHE A 322 -10.08 3.31 -8.79
CA PHE A 322 -9.87 4.16 -7.62
C PHE A 322 -8.63 3.75 -6.83
N SER A 323 -8.39 2.45 -6.67
CA SER A 323 -7.19 1.92 -6.02
C SER A 323 -5.92 2.30 -6.77
N LEU A 324 -5.93 2.19 -8.10
CA LEU A 324 -4.83 2.65 -8.96
C LEU A 324 -4.56 4.14 -8.77
N LEU A 325 -5.60 4.98 -8.78
CA LEU A 325 -5.49 6.42 -8.52
C LEU A 325 -4.93 6.70 -7.12
N GLY A 326 -5.29 5.90 -6.12
CA GLY A 326 -4.83 6.03 -4.74
C GLY A 326 -3.30 5.97 -4.59
N ASN A 327 -2.57 5.37 -5.54
CA ASN A 327 -1.10 5.32 -5.52
C ASN A 327 -0.45 6.72 -5.70
N PHE A 328 -1.17 7.71 -6.24
CA PHE A 328 -0.67 9.08 -6.34
C PHE A 328 -0.77 9.87 -5.02
N TYR A 329 -1.52 9.34 -4.04
CA TYR A 329 -1.81 10.00 -2.77
C TYR A 329 -1.10 9.26 -1.64
N THR A 330 -0.04 9.87 -1.11
CA THR A 330 0.66 9.34 0.06
C THR A 330 0.04 9.90 1.34
N GLU A 331 0.67 9.66 2.47
CA GLU A 331 0.22 10.16 3.76
C GLU A 331 0.24 11.69 3.87
N SER A 332 1.17 12.38 3.16
CA SER A 332 1.37 13.83 3.30
C SER A 332 1.42 14.62 2.00
N GLU A 333 1.36 13.97 0.84
CA GLU A 333 1.48 14.65 -0.44
C GLU A 333 0.75 13.95 -1.59
N VAL A 334 0.50 14.71 -2.64
CA VAL A 334 0.16 14.17 -3.97
C VAL A 334 1.43 14.13 -4.80
N ARG A 335 1.81 12.95 -5.29
CA ARG A 335 3.07 12.74 -6.03
C ARG A 335 3.05 13.42 -7.42
N TRP A 336 1.87 13.63 -8.02
CA TRP A 336 1.66 14.31 -9.31
C TRP A 336 0.41 15.21 -9.37
N PRO A 337 0.41 16.34 -8.65
CA PRO A 337 -0.79 17.16 -8.46
C PRO A 337 -1.30 17.83 -9.75
N GLU A 338 -0.42 18.16 -10.69
CA GLU A 338 -0.79 18.85 -11.94
C GLU A 338 -1.66 18.00 -12.90
N LYS A 339 -1.67 16.67 -12.75
CA LYS A 339 -2.28 15.75 -13.73
C LYS A 339 -3.48 14.97 -13.18
N ASP A 340 -3.70 15.04 -11.88
CA ASP A 340 -4.54 14.14 -11.09
C ASP A 340 -6.04 14.54 -11.11
N SER A 341 -6.34 15.80 -10.77
CA SER A 341 -7.73 16.31 -10.73
C SER A 341 -8.49 16.14 -12.07
N TYR A 342 -7.77 16.29 -13.18
CA TYR A 342 -8.32 16.12 -14.52
C TYR A 342 -8.60 14.65 -14.86
N LEU A 343 -7.69 13.73 -14.54
CA LEU A 343 -7.89 12.30 -14.76
C LEU A 343 -9.03 11.75 -13.90
N CYS A 344 -9.07 12.09 -12.60
CA CYS A 344 -10.14 11.67 -11.71
C CYS A 344 -11.53 12.09 -12.23
N ARG A 345 -11.64 13.29 -12.83
CA ARG A 345 -12.86 13.77 -13.46
C ARG A 345 -13.24 12.94 -14.69
N ILE A 346 -12.29 12.66 -15.58
CA ILE A 346 -12.58 11.95 -16.85
C ILE A 346 -12.87 10.48 -16.63
N LEU A 347 -12.20 9.86 -15.66
CA LEU A 347 -12.44 8.48 -15.27
C LEU A 347 -13.76 8.29 -14.52
N GLY A 348 -14.47 9.38 -14.15
CA GLY A 348 -15.75 9.32 -13.45
C GLY A 348 -15.63 9.12 -11.93
N LEU A 349 -14.41 9.05 -11.40
CA LEU A 349 -14.13 8.71 -9.99
C LEU A 349 -14.40 9.85 -9.01
N LYS A 350 -14.57 11.09 -9.49
CA LYS A 350 -14.80 12.26 -8.64
C LYS A 350 -15.96 12.09 -7.65
N LYS A 351 -17.01 11.34 -8.02
CA LYS A 351 -18.19 11.13 -7.17
C LYS A 351 -17.90 10.25 -5.94
N LYS A 352 -16.91 9.36 -6.00
CA LYS A 352 -16.50 8.50 -4.88
C LYS A 352 -15.68 9.24 -3.82
N ILE A 353 -14.99 10.31 -4.20
CA ILE A 353 -14.04 11.02 -3.32
C ILE A 353 -14.65 11.41 -1.96
N PRO A 354 -15.83 12.05 -1.87
CA PRO A 354 -16.40 12.41 -0.55
C PRO A 354 -16.72 11.20 0.33
N GLY A 355 -17.18 10.10 -0.25
CA GLY A 355 -17.45 8.85 0.48
C GLY A 355 -16.14 8.22 0.99
N PHE A 356 -15.10 8.24 0.16
CA PHE A 356 -13.78 7.75 0.53
C PHE A 356 -13.13 8.60 1.64
N ILE A 357 -13.24 9.93 1.57
CA ILE A 357 -12.77 10.83 2.64
C ILE A 357 -13.43 10.47 3.98
N ARG A 358 -14.76 10.25 4.00
CA ARG A 358 -15.45 9.80 5.22
C ARG A 358 -14.92 8.46 5.73
N SER A 359 -14.66 7.52 4.83
CA SER A 359 -14.07 6.22 5.18
C SER A 359 -12.69 6.38 5.81
N LEU A 360 -11.83 7.22 5.26
CA LEU A 360 -10.50 7.52 5.83
C LEU A 360 -10.61 8.12 7.23
N ILE A 361 -11.52 9.08 7.43
CA ILE A 361 -11.76 9.69 8.74
C ILE A 361 -12.21 8.64 9.76
N ASN A 362 -13.11 7.74 9.38
CA ASN A 362 -13.61 6.67 10.25
C ASN A 362 -12.55 5.61 10.60
N ARG A 363 -11.48 5.50 9.81
CA ARG A 363 -10.35 4.58 10.04
C ARG A 363 -9.16 5.24 10.74
N ASP A 364 -9.35 6.43 11.30
CA ASP A 364 -8.28 7.24 11.91
C ASP A 364 -7.11 7.54 10.94
N GLU A 365 -7.40 7.69 9.65
CA GLU A 365 -6.43 8.09 8.62
C GLU A 365 -6.56 9.58 8.29
N GLN A 366 -6.56 10.43 9.32
CA GLN A 366 -6.90 11.86 9.19
C GLN A 366 -5.96 12.60 8.22
N LEU A 367 -4.67 12.31 8.25
CA LEU A 367 -3.70 13.02 7.40
C LEU A 367 -3.91 12.69 5.92
N ARG A 368 -4.13 11.41 5.59
CA ARG A 368 -4.54 11.01 4.23
C ARG A 368 -5.85 11.68 3.84
N ALA A 369 -6.83 11.75 4.73
CA ALA A 369 -8.08 12.46 4.45
C ALA A 369 -7.82 13.93 4.07
N VAL A 370 -6.95 14.63 4.81
CA VAL A 370 -6.54 16.02 4.49
C VAL A 370 -5.90 16.12 3.10
N VAL A 371 -5.01 15.20 2.72
CA VAL A 371 -4.41 15.16 1.37
C VAL A 371 -5.51 15.14 0.29
N TYR A 372 -6.51 14.26 0.41
CA TYR A 372 -7.62 14.20 -0.54
C TYR A 372 -8.50 15.46 -0.51
N ILE A 373 -8.81 15.98 0.69
CA ILE A 373 -9.63 17.18 0.85
C ILE A 373 -9.00 18.35 0.10
N CYS A 374 -7.71 18.61 0.32
CA CYS A 374 -7.00 19.71 -0.31
C CYS A 374 -6.77 19.48 -1.81
N ALA A 375 -6.45 18.24 -2.23
CA ALA A 375 -6.26 17.91 -3.63
C ALA A 375 -7.54 18.14 -4.47
N PHE A 376 -8.71 17.87 -3.88
CA PHE A 376 -10.00 18.00 -4.56
C PHE A 376 -10.77 19.28 -4.24
N LYS A 377 -10.20 20.17 -3.42
CA LYS A 377 -10.81 21.45 -2.98
C LYS A 377 -12.17 21.24 -2.30
N LEU A 378 -12.18 20.38 -1.29
CA LEU A 378 -13.38 20.00 -0.52
C LEU A 378 -13.34 20.52 0.92
N GLU A 379 -12.56 21.57 1.19
CA GLU A 379 -12.35 22.13 2.53
C GLU A 379 -13.64 22.63 3.18
N ASP A 380 -14.59 23.14 2.38
CA ASP A 380 -15.90 23.59 2.87
C ASP A 380 -16.74 22.44 3.43
N ALA A 381 -16.66 21.26 2.81
CA ALA A 381 -17.41 20.08 3.22
C ALA A 381 -16.69 19.28 4.32
N PHE A 382 -15.36 19.34 4.32
CA PHE A 382 -14.50 18.62 5.25
C PHE A 382 -13.38 19.56 5.71
N PRO A 383 -13.58 20.32 6.80
CA PRO A 383 -12.56 21.25 7.28
C PRO A 383 -11.25 20.53 7.65
N PRO A 384 -10.09 20.92 7.10
CA PRO A 384 -8.81 20.25 7.39
C PRO A 384 -8.34 20.42 8.85
N VAL A 385 -8.58 21.59 9.46
CA VAL A 385 -8.03 21.93 10.79
C VAL A 385 -8.47 20.97 11.91
N PRO A 386 -9.76 20.61 12.05
CA PRO A 386 -10.19 19.57 13.00
C PRO A 386 -9.49 18.22 12.80
N LEU A 387 -9.26 17.82 11.54
CA LEU A 387 -8.60 16.56 11.21
C LEU A 387 -7.12 16.59 11.59
N LEU A 388 -6.42 17.70 11.35
CA LEU A 388 -5.02 17.89 11.77
C LEU A 388 -4.88 17.83 13.30
N LYS A 389 -5.82 18.42 14.05
CA LYS A 389 -5.86 18.33 15.51
C LYS A 389 -6.11 16.90 16.00
N SER A 390 -7.10 16.22 15.41
CA SER A 390 -7.37 14.81 15.72
C SER A 390 -6.17 13.91 15.42
N HIS A 391 -5.45 14.17 14.33
CA HIS A 391 -4.22 13.45 14.02
C HIS A 391 -3.13 13.63 15.09
N LEU A 392 -2.94 14.85 15.61
CA LEU A 392 -2.01 15.11 16.70
C LEU A 392 -2.37 14.37 17.98
N GLU A 393 -3.66 14.32 18.32
CA GLU A 393 -4.14 13.52 19.45
C GLU A 393 -3.87 12.03 19.24
N CYS A 394 -4.04 11.51 18.02
CA CYS A 394 -3.70 10.12 17.67
C CYS A 394 -2.20 9.85 17.80
N ILE A 395 -1.32 10.78 17.39
CA ILE A 395 0.13 10.67 17.60
C ILE A 395 0.43 10.55 19.11
N GLN A 396 -0.15 11.44 19.92
CA GLN A 396 0.06 11.44 21.37
C GLN A 396 -0.42 10.13 22.04
N LYS A 397 -1.59 9.61 21.65
CA LYS A 397 -2.10 8.33 22.15
C LYS A 397 -1.16 7.17 21.82
N ARG A 398 -0.68 7.10 20.56
CA ARG A 398 0.28 6.06 20.15
C ARG A 398 1.58 6.12 20.93
N VAL A 399 2.10 7.33 21.18
CA VAL A 399 3.29 7.51 22.03
C VAL A 399 3.04 6.96 23.43
N GLN A 400 1.89 7.26 24.05
CA GLN A 400 1.55 6.73 25.38
C GLN A 400 1.40 5.20 25.39
N GLU A 401 0.79 4.62 24.36
CA GLU A 401 0.66 3.16 24.22
C GLU A 401 2.01 2.47 24.09
N MET A 402 2.92 3.02 23.27
CA MET A 402 4.29 2.49 23.12
C MET A 402 5.05 2.53 24.44
N LEU A 403 4.95 3.62 25.21
CA LEU A 403 5.60 3.74 26.52
C LEU A 403 5.04 2.76 27.55
N ARG A 404 3.75 2.39 27.46
CA ARG A 404 3.12 1.41 28.36
C ARG A 404 3.56 -0.03 28.10
N ASN A 405 3.99 -0.35 26.88
CA ASN A 405 4.36 -1.71 26.48
C ASN A 405 5.75 -2.16 26.98
N GLY A 406 6.53 -1.27 27.61
CA GLY A 406 7.59 -1.63 28.54
C GLY A 406 8.83 -2.36 28.00
N SER A 407 9.16 -2.26 26.72
CA SER A 407 10.43 -2.79 26.18
C SER A 407 11.62 -1.85 26.48
N ASP A 408 12.84 -2.40 26.47
CA ASP A 408 14.09 -1.64 26.69
C ASP A 408 14.30 -0.50 25.68
N THR A 409 13.73 -0.62 24.47
CA THR A 409 13.80 0.40 23.41
C THR A 409 12.55 1.27 23.30
N ALA A 410 11.49 0.97 24.05
CA ALA A 410 10.15 1.56 23.86
C ALA A 410 10.17 3.10 23.89
N GLN A 411 11.02 3.69 24.73
CA GLN A 411 11.12 5.14 24.81
C GLN A 411 11.80 5.76 23.58
N ASN A 412 12.88 5.17 23.08
CA ASN A 412 13.56 5.66 21.88
C ASN A 412 12.70 5.43 20.63
N ASP A 413 12.01 4.29 20.56
CA ASP A 413 11.08 3.98 19.46
C ASP A 413 9.89 4.95 19.44
N ALA A 414 9.31 5.25 20.61
CA ALA A 414 8.22 6.22 20.73
C ALA A 414 8.66 7.64 20.32
N VAL A 415 9.85 8.06 20.72
CA VAL A 415 10.41 9.37 20.34
C VAL A 415 10.68 9.45 18.83
N ASN A 416 11.31 8.44 18.25
CA ASN A 416 11.59 8.39 16.81
C ASN A 416 10.31 8.36 15.97
N MET A 417 9.29 7.64 16.45
CA MET A 417 7.96 7.61 15.86
C MET A 417 7.28 8.98 15.92
N GLU A 418 7.30 9.65 17.09
CA GLU A 418 6.73 10.99 17.26
C GLU A 418 7.40 12.01 16.32
N ILE A 419 8.73 12.05 16.27
CA ILE A 419 9.49 12.92 15.35
C ILE A 419 9.09 12.66 13.90
N SER A 420 9.03 11.39 13.49
CA SER A 420 8.69 11.02 12.12
C SER A 420 7.27 11.46 11.76
N ALA A 421 6.30 11.21 12.62
CA ALA A 421 4.91 11.60 12.41
C ALA A 421 4.75 13.13 12.35
N LEU A 422 5.41 13.87 13.24
CA LEU A 422 5.39 15.34 13.23
C LEU A 422 6.02 15.92 11.96
N ARG A 423 7.10 15.33 11.44
CA ARG A 423 7.72 15.74 10.17
C ARG A 423 6.76 15.52 8.98
N VAL A 424 6.08 14.38 8.94
CA VAL A 424 5.08 14.06 7.90
C VAL A 424 3.89 15.03 7.95
N LEU A 425 3.44 15.38 9.16
CA LEU A 425 2.40 16.39 9.37
C LEU A 425 2.82 17.78 8.88
N ILE A 426 4.03 18.24 9.22
CA ILE A 426 4.59 19.52 8.74
C ILE A 426 4.68 19.54 7.22
N ASN A 427 5.15 18.44 6.61
CA ASN A 427 5.21 18.30 5.15
C ASN A 427 3.82 18.47 4.51
N CYS A 428 2.79 17.83 5.09
CA CYS A 428 1.41 17.98 4.64
C CYS A 428 0.93 19.44 4.72
N ILE A 429 1.15 20.10 5.87
CA ILE A 429 0.77 21.51 6.06
C ILE A 429 1.42 22.39 4.99
N SER A 430 2.71 22.17 4.71
CA SER A 430 3.45 22.97 3.73
C SER A 430 3.01 22.72 2.28
N ASN A 431 2.83 21.45 1.91
CA ASN A 431 2.42 21.06 0.56
C ASN A 431 1.06 21.67 0.16
N PHE A 432 0.14 21.79 1.13
CA PHE A 432 -1.19 22.34 0.91
C PHE A 432 -1.38 23.79 1.39
N LYS A 433 -0.29 24.45 1.80
CA LYS A 433 -0.29 25.86 2.22
C LYS A 433 -1.25 26.16 3.38
N LEU A 434 -1.30 25.28 4.36
CA LEU A 434 -2.22 25.35 5.50
C LEU A 434 -1.67 26.15 6.69
N GLU A 435 -0.47 26.74 6.58
CA GLU A 435 0.26 27.39 7.69
C GLU A 435 -0.52 28.54 8.34
N SER A 436 -1.33 29.25 7.54
CA SER A 436 -2.17 30.35 8.03
C SER A 436 -3.30 29.87 8.94
N SER A 437 -3.79 28.66 8.71
CA SER A 437 -4.90 28.05 9.45
C SER A 437 -4.42 27.10 10.55
N PHE A 438 -3.21 26.54 10.40
CA PHE A 438 -2.57 25.63 11.33
C PHE A 438 -1.06 25.88 11.38
N SER A 439 -0.58 26.52 12.44
CA SER A 439 0.82 26.91 12.55
C SER A 439 1.75 25.69 12.75
N PRO A 440 2.84 25.55 11.96
CA PRO A 440 3.83 24.48 12.15
C PRO A 440 4.81 24.74 13.30
N ALA A 441 4.95 25.99 13.77
CA ALA A 441 5.98 26.38 14.74
C ALA A 441 5.96 25.57 16.06
N PRO A 442 4.80 25.26 16.68
CA PRO A 442 4.77 24.40 17.87
C PRO A 442 5.26 22.97 17.60
N LEU A 443 5.02 22.46 16.40
CA LEU A 443 5.44 21.11 15.99
C LEU A 443 6.96 21.06 15.79
N GLU A 444 7.52 22.08 15.15
CA GLU A 444 8.97 22.23 14.98
C GLU A 444 9.70 22.34 16.31
N LEU A 445 9.13 23.09 17.27
CA LEU A 445 9.67 23.21 18.62
C LEU A 445 9.66 21.84 19.34
N ARG A 446 8.58 21.07 19.21
CA ARG A 446 8.47 19.72 19.79
C ARG A 446 9.51 18.78 19.19
N ILE A 447 9.70 18.77 17.88
CA ILE A 447 10.74 17.97 17.21
C ILE A 447 12.12 18.31 17.78
N LYS A 448 12.47 19.60 17.89
CA LYS A 448 13.76 20.03 18.45
C LYS A 448 13.95 19.60 19.91
N GLN A 449 12.88 19.55 20.70
CA GLN A 449 12.94 19.05 22.07
C GLN A 449 13.24 17.55 22.09
N LEU A 450 12.51 16.78 21.29
CA LEU A 450 12.66 15.33 21.17
C LEU A 450 14.05 14.91 20.66
N GLU A 451 14.61 15.64 19.68
CA GLU A 451 15.96 15.41 19.16
C GLU A 451 17.03 15.59 20.25
N LYS A 452 16.89 16.61 21.11
CA LYS A 452 17.79 16.82 22.26
C LYS A 452 17.68 15.71 23.32
N GLU A 453 16.47 15.18 23.53
CA GLU A 453 16.23 14.07 24.47
C GLU A 453 16.96 12.78 24.01
N ILE A 454 17.09 12.56 22.69
CA ILE A 454 17.88 11.46 22.13
C ILE A 454 19.39 11.70 22.35
N GLU A 455 19.89 12.89 22.00
CA GLU A 455 21.32 13.22 22.09
C GLU A 455 21.84 13.17 23.54
N GLY A 456 21.02 13.62 24.50
CA GLY A 456 21.34 13.60 25.92
C GLY A 456 21.48 12.19 26.51
N LYS A 457 20.73 11.21 25.99
CA LYS A 457 20.82 9.80 26.43
C LYS A 457 22.03 9.08 25.84
N ALA A 458 22.33 9.30 24.56
CA ALA A 458 23.51 8.74 23.91
C ALA A 458 24.82 9.21 24.58
N SER A 459 24.82 10.42 25.15
CA SER A 459 25.95 10.99 25.90
C SER A 459 26.04 10.50 27.35
N ALA A 460 24.99 9.86 27.89
CA ALA A 460 24.95 9.33 29.27
C ALA A 460 25.23 7.81 29.33
N GLU A 461 25.14 7.11 28.19
CA GLU A 461 25.48 5.69 28.04
C GLU A 461 26.91 5.45 27.52
N SER A 462 27.62 6.51 27.11
CA SER A 462 29.06 6.52 26.80
C SER A 462 29.88 6.96 28.01
#